data_AF-A0A1V4W2Y2-F1
#
_entry.id   AF-A0A1V4W2Y2-F1
#
_cell.length_a   1.000
_cell.length_b   1.000
_cell.length_c   1.000
_cell.angle_alpha   90.00
_cell.angle_beta   90.00
_cell.angle_gamma   90.00
#
_symmetry.space_group_name_H-M   'P 1'
#
loop_
_entity.id
_entity.type
_entity.pdbx_description
1 polymer ?
#
loop_
_entity_poly.entity_id
_entity_poly.type
_entity_poly.pdbx_seq_one_letter_code
_entity_poly.pdbx_strand_id
1 'polypeptide(L)'
;MIEAILRIFNNFEKERFVVGDGEKSEKAFVTCFTTKADNRLLWTPYANDEGYCLGINFENFERYIKDSHTQAEIFKIANKYYMTGIVYSKENQKSLIKDLIRSEYDRFSHLPDNVLSENIPTLIFPYQFVFTDEENNVIYKGEKRAIQLRFKQKFEFMTKSIIEQLLFISPILKNDYWEDEGEIRLVFYRPVVSNKLPSVHIDDKKRNYINFELSPEIFDEVIIGPQNMKTLEEVQKDLVNAGYDISKIKVRYSKGKDVVRDRGI
;
A
#
# COMPACT_ATOMS: atom_id res chain seq x y z
N MET A 1 25.67 -3.44 10.47
CA MET A 1 24.54 -4.37 10.78
C MET A 1 23.27 -3.94 10.07
N ILE A 2 22.78 -2.70 10.28
CA ILE A 2 21.61 -2.15 9.57
C ILE A 2 21.78 -2.19 8.05
N GLU A 3 22.94 -1.78 7.51
CA GLU A 3 23.21 -1.84 6.07
C GLU A 3 23.21 -3.28 5.50
N ALA A 4 23.61 -4.27 6.30
CA ALA A 4 23.58 -5.66 5.89
C ALA A 4 22.14 -6.21 5.87
N ILE A 5 21.32 -5.81 6.85
CA ILE A 5 19.87 -6.10 6.87
C ILE A 5 19.18 -5.43 5.69
N LEU A 6 19.49 -4.16 5.40
CA LEU A 6 18.99 -3.45 4.22
C LEU A 6 19.45 -4.11 2.91
N ARG A 7 20.68 -4.63 2.86
CA ARG A 7 21.18 -5.37 1.68
C ARG A 7 20.46 -6.71 1.52
N ILE A 8 20.17 -7.42 2.60
CA ILE A 8 19.35 -8.64 2.58
C ILE A 8 17.92 -8.30 2.13
N PHE A 9 17.34 -7.22 2.63
CA PHE A 9 16.01 -6.75 2.23
C PHE A 9 15.96 -6.34 0.76
N ASN A 10 16.95 -5.59 0.27
CA ASN A 10 17.06 -5.16 -1.12
C ASN A 10 17.37 -6.33 -2.06
N ASN A 11 18.14 -7.33 -1.61
CA ASN A 11 18.37 -8.57 -2.36
C ASN A 11 17.12 -9.44 -2.38
N PHE A 12 16.37 -9.53 -1.28
CA PHE A 12 15.08 -10.21 -1.22
C PHE A 12 14.06 -9.59 -2.18
N GLU A 13 13.97 -8.26 -2.23
CA GLU A 13 13.17 -7.55 -3.24
C GLU A 13 13.60 -7.93 -4.67
N LYS A 14 14.91 -7.98 -4.97
CA LYS A 14 15.41 -8.37 -6.30
C LYS A 14 15.22 -9.85 -6.64
N GLU A 15 15.34 -10.74 -5.65
CA GLU A 15 15.20 -12.21 -5.79
C GLU A 15 13.74 -12.59 -6.08
N ARG A 16 12.78 -11.82 -5.54
CA ARG A 16 11.35 -11.91 -5.88
C ARG A 16 11.04 -11.60 -7.37
N PHE A 17 12.02 -11.09 -8.13
CA PHE A 17 11.91 -10.77 -9.56
C PHE A 17 12.78 -11.64 -10.47
N VAL A 18 13.34 -12.75 -9.99
CA VAL A 18 14.13 -13.66 -10.83
C VAL A 18 13.21 -14.31 -11.88
N VAL A 19 13.43 -13.95 -13.14
CA VAL A 19 12.80 -14.57 -14.30
C VAL A 19 13.21 -16.04 -14.33
N GLY A 20 12.28 -16.96 -14.05
CA GLY A 20 12.54 -18.38 -14.25
C GLY A 20 11.61 -19.31 -13.48
N ASP A 21 11.41 -19.09 -12.18
CA ASP A 21 10.69 -20.05 -11.34
C ASP A 21 9.65 -19.36 -10.47
N GLY A 22 8.38 -19.49 -10.86
CA GLY A 22 7.22 -19.75 -9.99
C GLY A 22 6.92 -18.92 -8.73
N GLU A 23 7.73 -17.95 -8.28
CA GLU A 23 7.44 -17.17 -7.08
C GLU A 23 6.40 -16.09 -7.39
N LYS A 24 5.17 -16.38 -6.95
CA LYS A 24 3.99 -15.52 -7.02
C LYS A 24 4.13 -14.37 -6.02
N SER A 25 4.94 -13.39 -6.38
CA SER A 25 4.97 -12.08 -5.76
C SER A 25 3.56 -11.45 -5.74
N GLU A 26 2.85 -11.48 -4.61
CA GLU A 26 1.57 -10.77 -4.47
C GLU A 26 1.81 -9.25 -4.45
N LYS A 27 1.00 -8.50 -5.21
CA LYS A 27 0.92 -7.03 -5.09
C LYS A 27 -0.45 -6.61 -4.63
N ALA A 28 -0.46 -5.64 -3.71
CA ALA A 28 -1.66 -4.94 -3.28
C ALA A 28 -2.07 -3.93 -4.34
N PHE A 29 -3.35 -3.96 -4.70
CA PHE A 29 -4.04 -2.91 -5.43
C PHE A 29 -5.08 -2.30 -4.48
N VAL A 30 -5.17 -0.98 -4.51
CA VAL A 30 -5.90 -0.21 -3.49
C VAL A 30 -6.82 0.77 -4.19
N THR A 31 -8.09 0.74 -3.80
CA THR A 31 -9.06 1.80 -4.08
C THR A 31 -9.41 2.49 -2.76
N CYS A 32 -9.37 3.81 -2.76
CA CYS A 32 -9.51 4.65 -1.57
C CYS A 32 -10.88 5.34 -1.58
N PHE A 33 -11.53 5.37 -0.42
CA PHE A 33 -12.80 6.04 -0.17
C PHE A 33 -12.67 6.92 1.07
N THR A 34 -13.50 7.94 1.19
CA THR A 34 -13.53 8.80 2.39
C THR A 34 -14.92 8.77 3.01
N THR A 35 -14.97 8.70 4.35
CA THR A 35 -16.21 8.87 5.12
C THR A 35 -16.55 10.34 5.40
N LYS A 36 -15.59 11.24 5.20
CA LYS A 36 -15.72 12.68 5.45
C LYS A 36 -15.93 13.41 4.14
N ALA A 37 -17.13 13.27 3.59
CA ALA A 37 -17.56 14.01 2.41
C ALA A 37 -17.41 15.53 2.64
N ASP A 38 -16.88 16.24 1.64
CA ASP A 38 -16.79 17.70 1.63
C ASP A 38 -15.89 18.34 2.71
N ASN A 39 -14.77 17.70 3.05
CA ASN A 39 -13.80 18.31 3.94
C ASN A 39 -12.98 19.39 3.22
N ARG A 40 -13.12 20.64 3.68
CA ARG A 40 -12.42 21.82 3.15
C ARG A 40 -10.90 21.66 3.09
N LEU A 41 -10.30 20.96 4.05
CA LEU A 41 -8.84 20.77 4.11
C LEU A 41 -8.32 19.81 3.03
N LEU A 42 -9.21 19.01 2.42
CA LEU A 42 -8.86 17.97 1.46
C LEU A 42 -9.03 18.43 0.00
N TRP A 43 -9.88 19.42 -0.25
CA TRP A 43 -10.14 19.92 -1.60
C TRP A 43 -8.89 20.45 -2.30
N THR A 44 -8.08 21.23 -1.60
CA THR A 44 -6.87 21.83 -2.20
C THR A 44 -5.82 20.76 -2.52
N PRO A 45 -5.44 19.86 -1.59
CA PRO A 45 -4.44 18.82 -1.90
C PRO A 45 -4.84 17.82 -3.00
N TYR A 46 -6.14 17.50 -3.14
CA TYR A 46 -6.58 16.49 -4.11
C TYR A 46 -6.88 17.04 -5.49
N ALA A 47 -7.46 18.23 -5.57
CA ALA A 47 -8.01 18.72 -6.82
C ALA A 47 -7.87 20.24 -6.99
N ASN A 48 -7.00 20.89 -6.20
CA ASN A 48 -6.84 22.34 -6.18
C ASN A 48 -8.19 23.09 -6.07
N ASP A 49 -9.13 22.55 -5.29
CA ASP A 49 -10.49 23.08 -5.13
C ASP A 49 -11.41 23.06 -6.37
N GLU A 50 -10.97 22.54 -7.52
CA GLU A 50 -11.72 22.56 -8.79
C GLU A 50 -12.42 21.23 -9.12
N GLY A 51 -12.14 20.16 -8.37
CA GLY A 51 -12.62 18.82 -8.68
C GLY A 51 -14.08 18.51 -8.30
N TYR A 52 -14.37 17.21 -8.25
CA TYR A 52 -15.61 16.66 -7.72
C TYR A 52 -15.30 15.64 -6.63
N CYS A 53 -16.21 15.53 -5.65
CA CYS A 53 -16.21 14.45 -4.68
C CYS A 53 -17.44 13.60 -4.96
N LEU A 54 -17.21 12.29 -5.17
CA LEU A 54 -18.26 11.31 -5.43
C LEU A 54 -18.62 10.63 -4.10
N GLY A 55 -19.86 10.82 -3.67
CA GLY A 55 -20.46 10.09 -2.56
C GLY A 55 -20.85 8.70 -3.01
N ILE A 56 -20.57 7.73 -2.15
CA ILE A 56 -20.86 6.32 -2.37
C ILE A 56 -21.87 5.88 -1.32
N ASN A 57 -22.94 5.24 -1.79
CA ASN A 57 -23.85 4.54 -0.93
C ASN A 57 -23.15 3.28 -0.40
N PHE A 58 -22.73 3.32 0.86
CA PHE A 58 -21.90 2.25 1.43
C PHE A 58 -22.63 0.90 1.51
N GLU A 59 -23.96 0.89 1.70
CA GLU A 59 -24.74 -0.35 1.71
C GLU A 59 -24.78 -0.99 0.31
N ASN A 60 -25.04 -0.19 -0.73
CA ASN A 60 -25.01 -0.67 -2.11
C ASN A 60 -23.60 -1.09 -2.52
N PHE A 61 -22.58 -0.34 -2.11
CA PHE A 61 -21.18 -0.70 -2.34
C PHE A 61 -20.83 -2.02 -1.65
N GLU A 62 -21.23 -2.22 -0.40
CA GLU A 62 -20.98 -3.44 0.34
C GLU A 62 -21.69 -4.64 -0.30
N ARG A 63 -22.92 -4.47 -0.77
CA ARG A 63 -23.64 -5.51 -1.55
C ARG A 63 -22.92 -5.79 -2.86
N TYR A 64 -22.46 -4.75 -3.57
CA TYR A 64 -21.75 -4.88 -4.84
C TYR A 64 -20.43 -5.65 -4.69
N ILE A 65 -19.62 -5.38 -3.66
CA ILE A 65 -18.37 -6.11 -3.42
C ILE A 65 -18.59 -7.54 -2.89
N LYS A 66 -19.74 -7.79 -2.25
CA LYS A 66 -20.14 -9.14 -1.77
C LYS A 66 -20.80 -9.98 -2.86
N ASP A 67 -21.23 -9.38 -3.96
CA ASP A 67 -21.84 -10.10 -5.07
C ASP A 67 -20.84 -11.03 -5.76
N SER A 68 -21.24 -12.30 -5.91
CA SER A 68 -20.38 -13.36 -6.43
C SER A 68 -19.92 -13.16 -7.89
N HIS A 69 -20.72 -12.46 -8.71
CA HIS A 69 -20.35 -12.17 -10.10
C HIS A 69 -19.34 -11.03 -10.15
N THR A 70 -19.56 -9.96 -9.39
CA THR A 70 -18.58 -8.88 -9.21
C THR A 70 -17.25 -9.42 -8.66
N GLN A 71 -17.30 -10.32 -7.67
CA GLN A 71 -16.10 -10.98 -7.16
C GLN A 71 -15.40 -11.80 -8.26
N ALA A 72 -16.15 -12.51 -9.10
CA ALA A 72 -15.58 -13.31 -10.18
C ALA A 72 -14.90 -12.46 -11.26
N GLU A 73 -15.33 -11.22 -11.53
CA GLU A 73 -14.70 -10.35 -12.53
C GLU A 73 -13.58 -9.47 -11.96
N ILE A 74 -13.80 -8.85 -10.81
CA ILE A 74 -12.82 -7.96 -10.16
C ILE A 74 -11.71 -8.76 -9.47
N PHE A 75 -12.08 -9.85 -8.78
CA PHE A 75 -11.17 -10.70 -8.03
C PHE A 75 -10.83 -12.01 -8.76
N LYS A 76 -11.07 -12.08 -10.08
CA LYS A 76 -10.88 -13.28 -10.92
C LYS A 76 -9.57 -14.02 -10.69
N ILE A 77 -8.55 -13.31 -10.22
CA ILE A 77 -7.26 -13.87 -9.80
C ILE A 77 -6.69 -13.25 -8.50
N ALA A 78 -7.52 -12.61 -7.67
CA ALA A 78 -7.04 -12.10 -6.38
C ALA A 78 -7.03 -13.24 -5.36
N ASN A 79 -5.93 -13.37 -4.63
CA ASN A 79 -5.79 -14.39 -3.60
C ASN A 79 -6.49 -13.97 -2.30
N LYS A 80 -6.52 -12.65 -2.03
CA LYS A 80 -7.10 -12.05 -0.82
C LYS A 80 -7.68 -10.68 -1.16
N TYR A 81 -8.77 -10.31 -0.52
CA TYR A 81 -9.28 -8.95 -0.52
C TYR A 81 -9.95 -8.62 0.81
N TYR A 82 -9.96 -7.34 1.18
CA TYR A 82 -10.65 -6.85 2.36
C TYR A 82 -10.94 -5.36 2.23
N MET A 83 -11.96 -4.90 2.94
CA MET A 83 -12.28 -3.49 3.09
C MET A 83 -12.04 -3.08 4.54
N THR A 84 -11.25 -2.04 4.77
CA THR A 84 -10.88 -1.61 6.13
C THR A 84 -10.52 -0.14 6.20
N GLY A 85 -10.64 0.42 7.40
CA GLY A 85 -10.12 1.75 7.72
C GLY A 85 -8.60 1.78 7.85
N ILE A 86 -8.07 3.00 7.96
CA ILE A 86 -6.64 3.29 8.09
C ILE A 86 -6.22 3.45 9.55
N VAL A 87 -5.04 2.94 9.87
CA VAL A 87 -4.36 3.15 11.14
C VAL A 87 -3.45 4.38 11.00
N TYR A 88 -3.87 5.51 11.53
CA TYR A 88 -3.12 6.78 11.46
C TYR A 88 -2.13 6.97 12.61
N SER A 89 -2.53 6.62 13.84
CA SER A 89 -1.72 6.82 15.04
C SER A 89 -0.41 6.03 15.00
N LYS A 90 0.71 6.73 15.16
CA LYS A 90 2.06 6.13 15.21
C LYS A 90 2.18 5.06 16.30
N GLU A 91 1.53 5.25 17.45
CA GLU A 91 1.58 4.26 18.55
C GLU A 91 0.79 3.00 18.20
N ASN A 92 -0.37 3.14 17.56
CA ASN A 92 -1.15 2.00 17.09
C ASN A 92 -0.41 1.24 15.96
N GLN A 93 0.23 1.96 15.04
CA GLN A 93 1.05 1.35 13.98
C GLN A 93 2.23 0.58 14.58
N LYS A 94 2.94 1.16 15.55
CA LYS A 94 4.04 0.48 16.26
C LYS A 94 3.55 -0.76 17.00
N SER A 95 2.40 -0.68 17.68
CA SER A 95 1.81 -1.83 18.38
C SER A 95 1.51 -2.96 17.39
N LEU A 96 0.79 -2.64 16.30
CA LEU A 96 0.44 -3.61 15.26
C LEU A 96 1.68 -4.30 14.66
N ILE A 97 2.72 -3.53 14.34
CA ILE A 97 3.99 -4.07 13.80
C ILE A 97 4.68 -4.97 14.84
N LYS A 98 4.72 -4.57 16.12
CA LYS A 98 5.31 -5.38 17.19
C LYS A 98 4.56 -6.69 17.39
N ASP A 99 3.24 -6.65 17.43
CA ASP A 99 2.39 -7.82 17.63
C ASP A 99 2.53 -8.81 16.46
N LEU A 100 2.61 -8.29 15.23
CA LEU A 100 2.89 -9.08 14.02
C LEU A 100 4.26 -9.77 14.10
N ILE A 101 5.33 -9.02 14.38
CA ILE A 101 6.69 -9.59 14.50
C ILE A 101 6.73 -10.66 15.60
N ARG A 102 6.09 -10.38 16.74
CA ARG A 102 6.02 -11.32 17.86
C ARG A 102 5.25 -12.58 17.49
N SER A 103 4.11 -12.46 16.83
CA SER A 103 3.32 -13.60 16.35
C SER A 103 4.12 -14.49 15.39
N GLU A 104 4.86 -13.89 14.45
CA GLU A 104 5.71 -14.66 13.53
C GLU A 104 6.90 -15.31 14.23
N TYR A 105 7.51 -14.61 15.20
CA TYR A 105 8.56 -15.18 16.03
C TYR A 105 8.06 -16.35 16.89
N ASP A 106 6.88 -16.20 17.52
CA ASP A 106 6.27 -17.24 18.34
C ASP A 106 5.94 -18.45 17.46
N ARG A 107 5.34 -18.26 16.28
CA ARG A 107 5.12 -19.33 15.29
C ARG A 107 6.43 -20.03 14.93
N PHE A 108 7.49 -19.28 14.70
CA PHE A 108 8.83 -19.80 14.42
C PHE A 108 9.40 -20.65 15.58
N SER A 109 9.25 -20.19 16.82
CA SER A 109 9.84 -20.84 17.99
C SER A 109 9.30 -22.25 18.24
N HIS A 110 8.09 -22.53 17.74
CA HIS A 110 7.41 -23.83 17.88
C HIS A 110 7.62 -24.76 16.67
N LEU A 111 8.37 -24.36 15.64
CA LEU A 111 8.64 -25.22 14.47
C LEU A 111 9.69 -26.31 14.81
N PRO A 112 9.46 -27.59 14.43
CA PRO A 112 10.39 -28.70 14.64
C PRO A 112 11.75 -28.48 13.94
N ASP A 113 12.86 -28.74 14.65
CA ASP A 113 14.22 -28.50 14.16
C ASP A 113 14.65 -29.40 12.98
N ASN A 114 13.94 -30.51 12.75
CA ASN A 114 14.19 -31.49 11.69
C ASN A 114 13.67 -31.13 10.29
N VAL A 115 12.93 -30.02 10.14
CA VAL A 115 12.41 -29.54 8.84
C VAL A 115 13.41 -28.59 8.14
N LEU A 116 14.59 -28.33 8.74
CA LEU A 116 15.30 -27.05 8.58
C LEU A 116 16.81 -27.17 8.28
N SER A 117 17.28 -28.37 7.98
CA SER A 117 18.71 -28.65 7.79
C SER A 117 19.02 -28.97 6.33
N GLU A 118 19.04 -27.98 5.43
CA GLU A 118 19.94 -28.06 4.27
C GLU A 118 20.17 -26.70 3.58
N ASN A 119 21.43 -26.24 3.59
CA ASN A 119 22.03 -25.18 2.76
C ASN A 119 21.46 -23.75 2.86
N ILE A 120 22.27 -22.87 3.46
CA ILE A 120 22.04 -21.42 3.50
C ILE A 120 23.22 -20.70 2.84
N PRO A 121 22.99 -19.61 2.07
CA PRO A 121 24.05 -18.73 1.61
C PRO A 121 24.94 -18.23 2.76
N THR A 122 26.25 -18.38 2.60
CA THR A 122 27.24 -17.86 3.56
C THR A 122 27.46 -16.37 3.30
N LEU A 123 27.14 -15.51 4.26
CA LEU A 123 27.56 -14.11 4.19
C LEU A 123 29.02 -14.01 4.61
N ILE A 124 29.85 -13.50 3.71
CA ILE A 124 31.28 -13.29 3.93
C ILE A 124 31.51 -11.78 4.14
N PHE A 125 31.96 -11.41 5.34
CA PHE A 125 32.34 -10.04 5.65
C PHE A 125 33.87 -9.94 5.69
N PRO A 126 34.52 -9.39 4.65
CA PRO A 126 35.94 -9.11 4.72
C PRO A 126 36.19 -7.98 5.73
N TYR A 127 37.19 -8.15 6.58
CA TYR A 127 37.64 -7.11 7.50
C TYR A 127 39.17 -7.12 7.57
N GLN A 128 39.74 -5.95 7.88
CA GLN A 128 41.17 -5.77 8.08
C GLN A 128 41.34 -4.83 9.26
N PHE A 129 42.07 -5.28 10.28
CA PHE A 129 42.41 -4.39 11.39
C PHE A 129 43.42 -3.36 10.92
N VAL A 130 43.16 -2.10 11.23
CA VAL A 130 44.08 -0.99 11.01
C VAL A 130 44.35 -0.37 12.37
N PHE A 131 45.63 -0.31 12.74
CA PHE A 131 46.10 0.38 13.93
C PHE A 131 47.00 1.51 13.48
N THR A 132 46.77 2.71 14.01
CA THR A 132 47.59 3.88 13.73
C THR A 132 48.35 4.25 15.00
N ASP A 133 49.67 4.23 14.92
CA ASP A 133 50.52 4.82 15.94
C ASP A 133 50.70 6.30 15.60
N GLU A 134 49.99 7.17 16.32
CA GLU A 134 49.98 8.61 16.09
C GLU A 134 51.30 9.29 16.45
N GLU A 135 52.05 8.75 17.43
CA GLU A 135 53.33 9.32 17.86
C GLU A 135 54.44 9.05 16.84
N ASN A 136 54.44 7.87 16.22
CA ASN A 136 55.44 7.46 15.23
C ASN A 136 54.99 7.63 13.78
N ASN A 137 53.74 8.07 13.55
CA ASN A 137 53.13 8.27 12.25
C ASN A 137 53.13 7.00 11.36
N VAL A 138 52.97 5.83 11.98
CA VAL A 138 52.99 4.53 11.29
C VAL A 138 51.60 3.90 11.31
N ILE A 139 51.15 3.44 10.14
CA ILE A 139 49.88 2.71 9.99
C ILE A 139 50.19 1.22 9.83
N TYR A 140 49.79 0.43 10.81
CA TYR A 140 49.86 -1.03 10.77
C TYR A 140 48.55 -1.58 10.20
N LYS A 141 48.66 -2.32 9.10
CA LYS A 141 47.53 -3.02 8.48
C LYS A 141 47.69 -4.52 8.72
N GLY A 142 46.78 -5.10 9.49
CA GLY A 142 46.74 -6.55 9.71
C GLY A 142 46.36 -7.31 8.45
N GLU A 143 46.36 -8.64 8.52
CA GLU A 143 45.91 -9.48 7.41
C GLU A 143 44.41 -9.28 7.13
N LYS A 144 44.02 -9.35 5.85
CA LYS A 144 42.61 -9.40 5.47
C LYS A 144 42.02 -10.73 5.93
N ARG A 145 41.01 -10.66 6.79
CA ARG A 145 40.26 -11.82 7.28
C ARG A 145 38.82 -11.74 6.80
N ALA A 146 38.08 -12.83 6.95
CA ALA A 146 36.66 -12.87 6.63
C ALA A 146 35.86 -13.50 7.76
N ILE A 147 34.76 -12.85 8.16
CA ILE A 147 33.75 -13.46 9.02
C ILE A 147 32.74 -14.15 8.12
N GLN A 148 32.54 -15.45 8.34
CA GLN A 148 31.49 -16.22 7.69
C GLN A 148 30.29 -16.33 8.63
N LEU A 149 29.15 -15.77 8.24
CA LEU A 149 27.87 -16.00 8.92
C LEU A 149 27.04 -16.98 8.11
N ARG A 150 26.67 -18.11 8.73
CA ARG A 150 25.70 -19.06 8.18
C ARG A 150 24.38 -18.87 8.94
N PHE A 151 23.37 -18.31 8.29
CA PHE A 151 22.03 -18.31 8.88
C PHE A 151 21.46 -19.72 8.80
N LYS A 152 20.47 -20.06 9.64
CA LYS A 152 19.68 -21.28 9.47
C LYS A 152 18.54 -20.98 8.50
N GLN A 153 18.09 -21.93 7.68
CA GLN A 153 16.92 -21.74 6.78
C GLN A 153 15.69 -21.29 7.57
N LYS A 154 15.57 -21.76 8.81
CA LYS A 154 14.56 -21.33 9.79
C LYS A 154 14.50 -19.80 9.94
N PHE A 155 15.66 -19.14 10.01
CA PHE A 155 15.76 -17.69 10.18
C PHE A 155 15.38 -16.95 8.90
N GLU A 156 15.78 -17.49 7.73
CA GLU A 156 15.38 -16.95 6.44
C GLU A 156 13.87 -17.04 6.25
N PHE A 157 13.26 -18.19 6.53
CA PHE A 157 11.81 -18.38 6.47
C PHE A 157 11.06 -17.41 7.38
N MET A 158 11.49 -17.26 8.63
CA MET A 158 10.90 -16.29 9.56
C MET A 158 11.00 -14.86 9.03
N THR A 159 12.17 -14.49 8.51
CA THR A 159 12.39 -13.14 7.96
C THR A 159 11.49 -12.90 6.74
N LYS A 160 11.40 -13.87 5.83
CA LYS A 160 10.51 -13.82 4.67
C LYS A 160 9.05 -13.65 5.11
N SER A 161 8.60 -14.45 6.08
CA SER A 161 7.24 -14.39 6.60
C SER A 161 6.92 -13.03 7.25
N ILE A 162 7.82 -12.49 8.07
CA ILE A 162 7.67 -11.15 8.65
C ILE A 162 7.53 -10.08 7.55
N ILE A 163 8.40 -10.12 6.52
CA ILE A 163 8.36 -9.17 5.41
C ILE A 163 7.02 -9.27 4.67
N GLU A 164 6.54 -10.47 4.37
CA GLU A 164 5.25 -10.69 3.72
C GLU A 164 4.09 -10.12 4.52
N GLN A 165 4.07 -10.35 5.84
CA GLN A 165 3.04 -9.81 6.72
C GLN A 165 3.11 -8.27 6.80
N LEU A 166 4.31 -7.69 6.85
CA LEU A 166 4.49 -6.22 6.82
C LEU A 166 4.00 -5.61 5.50
N LEU A 167 4.31 -6.26 4.36
CA LEU A 167 3.79 -5.86 3.06
C LEU A 167 2.26 -5.97 3.00
N PHE A 168 1.70 -7.00 3.63
CA PHE A 168 0.25 -7.19 3.74
C PHE A 168 -0.43 -6.09 4.57
N ILE A 169 0.14 -5.64 5.68
CA ILE A 169 -0.48 -4.54 6.44
C ILE A 169 -0.13 -3.15 5.89
N SER A 170 0.90 -3.02 5.04
CA SER A 170 1.35 -1.72 4.54
C SER A 170 0.26 -0.83 3.93
N PRO A 171 -0.75 -1.37 3.20
CA PRO A 171 -1.81 -0.54 2.63
C PRO A 171 -2.80 0.00 3.65
N ILE A 172 -2.70 -0.32 4.95
CA ILE A 172 -3.60 0.23 5.97
C ILE A 172 -2.89 1.22 6.90
N LEU A 173 -1.60 1.47 6.67
CA LEU A 173 -0.80 2.43 7.45
C LEU A 173 -0.74 3.75 6.68
N LYS A 174 -0.97 4.87 7.37
CA LYS A 174 -0.84 6.21 6.78
C LYS A 174 -0.37 7.22 7.82
N ASN A 175 0.25 8.30 7.36
CA ASN A 175 0.67 9.39 8.21
C ASN A 175 -0.53 10.07 8.91
N ASP A 176 -0.35 10.43 10.18
CA ASP A 176 -1.36 11.06 11.06
C ASP A 176 -1.88 12.40 10.53
N TYR A 177 -1.08 13.13 9.75
CA TYR A 177 -1.51 14.34 9.04
C TYR A 177 -2.80 14.14 8.23
N TRP A 178 -3.05 12.93 7.72
CA TRP A 178 -4.19 12.61 6.86
C TRP A 178 -5.37 11.98 7.60
N GLU A 179 -5.36 11.94 8.93
CA GLU A 179 -6.44 11.34 9.74
C GLU A 179 -7.80 11.99 9.45
N ASP A 180 -7.78 13.26 9.06
CA ASP A 180 -8.97 14.02 8.68
C ASP A 180 -9.66 13.57 7.39
N GLU A 181 -9.08 12.63 6.65
CA GLU A 181 -9.74 11.99 5.52
C GLU A 181 -10.75 10.93 5.96
N GLY A 182 -10.58 10.31 7.13
CA GLY A 182 -11.40 9.16 7.54
C GLY A 182 -11.46 8.09 6.45
N GLU A 183 -10.30 7.75 5.89
CA GLU A 183 -10.16 6.93 4.68
C GLU A 183 -10.56 5.47 4.97
N ILE A 184 -11.29 4.87 4.03
CA ILE A 184 -11.58 3.45 3.95
C ILE A 184 -10.94 2.93 2.65
N ARG A 185 -10.22 1.82 2.72
CA ARG A 185 -9.61 1.17 1.56
C ARG A 185 -10.26 -0.15 1.26
N LEU A 186 -10.56 -0.37 -0.02
CA LEU A 186 -10.68 -1.71 -0.58
C LEU A 186 -9.30 -2.13 -1.07
N VAL A 187 -8.77 -3.19 -0.47
CA VAL A 187 -7.45 -3.73 -0.79
C VAL A 187 -7.62 -5.13 -1.35
N PHE A 188 -6.94 -5.45 -2.45
CA PHE A 188 -6.88 -6.80 -2.99
C PHE A 188 -5.49 -7.16 -3.47
N TYR A 189 -5.10 -8.41 -3.24
CA TYR A 189 -3.77 -8.96 -3.51
C TYR A 189 -3.83 -9.87 -4.71
N ARG A 190 -3.10 -9.53 -5.77
CA ARG A 190 -2.98 -10.37 -6.98
C ARG A 190 -1.56 -10.90 -7.12
N PRO A 191 -1.39 -12.19 -7.49
CA PRO A 191 -0.08 -12.75 -7.79
C PRO A 191 0.43 -12.16 -9.10
N VAL A 192 1.56 -11.45 -9.07
CA VAL A 192 2.21 -10.93 -10.27
C VAL A 192 3.06 -12.03 -10.87
N VAL A 193 2.45 -12.86 -11.74
CA VAL A 193 3.24 -13.68 -12.67
C VAL A 193 3.75 -12.74 -13.76
N SER A 194 5.06 -12.75 -13.99
CA SER A 194 5.81 -11.76 -14.79
C SER A 194 5.22 -11.39 -16.15
N ASN A 195 4.36 -12.22 -16.76
CA ASN A 195 3.91 -12.00 -18.13
C ASN A 195 2.38 -12.06 -18.38
N LYS A 196 1.51 -12.29 -17.38
CA LYS A 196 0.05 -12.35 -17.63
C LYS A 196 -0.79 -11.93 -16.42
N LEU A 197 -0.83 -10.63 -16.13
CA LEU A 197 -1.96 -10.07 -15.41
C LEU A 197 -2.93 -9.47 -16.44
N PRO A 198 -3.97 -10.20 -16.89
CA PRO A 198 -5.02 -9.58 -17.68
C PRO A 198 -5.55 -8.34 -16.94
N SER A 199 -5.72 -7.25 -17.70
CA SER A 199 -6.28 -5.97 -17.23
C SER A 199 -5.38 -5.12 -16.31
N VAL A 200 -4.07 -5.41 -16.21
CA VAL A 200 -3.12 -4.49 -15.58
C VAL A 200 -2.48 -3.60 -16.64
N HIS A 201 -2.62 -2.29 -16.45
CA HIS A 201 -2.12 -1.24 -17.31
C HIS A 201 -0.94 -0.52 -16.63
N ILE A 202 -0.14 0.16 -17.43
CA ILE A 202 0.98 0.98 -16.95
C ILE A 202 0.65 2.43 -17.30
N ASP A 203 0.69 3.33 -16.32
CA ASP A 203 0.51 4.76 -16.55
C ASP A 203 1.79 5.46 -17.01
N ASP A 204 1.71 6.74 -17.35
CA ASP A 204 2.85 7.55 -17.80
C ASP A 204 4.00 7.61 -16.78
N LYS A 205 3.72 7.31 -15.52
CA LYS A 205 4.68 7.28 -14.40
C LYS A 205 5.21 5.87 -14.13
N LYS A 206 4.97 4.91 -15.03
CA LYS A 206 5.38 3.50 -14.93
C LYS A 206 4.77 2.76 -13.73
N ARG A 207 3.59 3.19 -13.26
CA ARG A 207 2.87 2.54 -12.16
C ARG A 207 1.85 1.57 -12.73
N ASN A 208 1.73 0.41 -12.08
CA ASN A 208 0.72 -0.59 -12.44
C ASN A 208 -0.64 -0.17 -11.88
N TYR A 209 -1.68 -0.18 -12.71
CA TYR A 209 -3.06 0.05 -12.29
C TYR A 209 -4.01 -0.92 -12.97
N ILE A 210 -5.23 -1.05 -12.44
CA ILE A 210 -6.31 -1.86 -13.02
C ILE A 210 -7.51 -0.93 -13.20
N ASN A 211 -8.22 -1.07 -14.32
CA ASN A 211 -9.50 -0.41 -14.48
C ASN A 211 -10.52 -1.09 -13.56
N PHE A 212 -10.97 -0.34 -12.56
CA PHE A 212 -11.97 -0.77 -11.60
C PHE A 212 -13.27 -0.03 -11.91
N GLU A 213 -14.11 -0.66 -12.72
CA GLU A 213 -15.41 -0.09 -13.10
C GLU A 213 -16.41 -0.31 -11.97
N LEU A 214 -16.88 0.80 -11.39
CA LEU A 214 -17.94 0.79 -10.39
C LEU A 214 -19.31 0.88 -11.07
N SER A 215 -20.28 0.11 -10.58
CA SER A 215 -21.67 0.26 -11.02
C SER A 215 -22.16 1.69 -10.74
N PRO A 216 -22.83 2.36 -11.71
CA PRO A 216 -23.44 3.67 -11.51
C PRO A 216 -24.36 3.77 -10.29
N GLU A 217 -25.01 2.66 -9.92
CA GLU A 217 -25.97 2.57 -8.80
C GLU A 217 -25.33 2.69 -7.41
N ILE A 218 -23.99 2.64 -7.36
CA ILE A 218 -23.21 2.78 -6.12
C ILE A 218 -23.08 4.26 -5.73
N PHE A 219 -23.17 5.17 -6.70
CA PHE A 219 -23.02 6.60 -6.45
C PHE A 219 -24.37 7.23 -6.09
N ASP A 220 -24.39 8.00 -5.02
CA ASP A 220 -25.60 8.68 -4.52
C ASP A 220 -25.42 10.19 -4.32
N GLU A 221 -24.19 10.70 -4.37
CA GLU A 221 -23.91 12.13 -4.26
C GLU A 221 -22.77 12.57 -5.18
N VAL A 222 -22.89 13.76 -5.75
CA VAL A 222 -21.80 14.49 -6.40
C VAL A 222 -21.69 15.87 -5.76
N ILE A 223 -20.51 16.15 -5.23
CA ILE A 223 -20.20 17.42 -4.58
C ILE A 223 -19.23 18.17 -5.49
N ILE A 224 -19.65 19.34 -5.92
CA ILE A 224 -18.88 20.22 -6.80
C ILE A 224 -17.89 21.02 -5.96
N GLY A 225 -16.61 21.01 -6.34
CA GLY A 225 -15.54 21.67 -5.60
C GLY A 225 -15.73 23.19 -5.44
N PRO A 226 -15.11 23.81 -4.42
CA PRO A 226 -15.29 25.24 -4.10
C PRO A 226 -15.02 26.21 -5.26
N GLN A 227 -14.03 25.92 -6.10
CA GLN A 227 -13.59 26.76 -7.23
C GLN A 227 -14.05 26.21 -8.58
N ASN A 228 -14.83 25.14 -8.59
CA ASN A 228 -15.34 24.59 -9.83
C ASN A 228 -16.40 25.54 -10.43
N MET A 229 -16.19 25.87 -11.71
CA MET A 229 -16.98 26.86 -12.43
C MET A 229 -18.31 26.32 -12.97
N LYS A 230 -18.50 24.99 -12.99
CA LYS A 230 -19.74 24.40 -13.51
C LYS A 230 -20.93 24.67 -12.60
N THR A 231 -22.08 24.91 -13.23
CA THR A 231 -23.35 25.01 -12.51
C THR A 231 -23.89 23.62 -12.13
N LEU A 232 -24.88 23.58 -11.24
CA LEU A 232 -25.57 22.33 -10.88
C LEU A 232 -26.21 21.69 -12.11
N GLU A 233 -26.85 22.50 -12.96
CA GLU A 233 -27.55 22.05 -14.16
C GLU A 233 -26.57 21.47 -15.19
N GLU A 234 -25.41 22.10 -15.35
CA GLU A 234 -24.35 21.60 -16.24
C GLU A 234 -23.85 20.23 -15.78
N VAL A 235 -23.58 20.07 -14.48
CA VAL A 235 -23.14 18.79 -13.91
C VAL A 235 -24.23 17.72 -14.00
N GLN A 236 -25.49 18.07 -13.73
CA GLN A 236 -26.61 17.15 -13.90
C GLN A 236 -26.76 16.69 -15.36
N LYS A 237 -26.62 17.61 -16.32
CA LYS A 237 -26.65 17.27 -17.75
C LYS A 237 -25.50 16.34 -18.13
N ASP A 238 -24.30 16.57 -17.62
CA ASP A 238 -23.15 15.69 -17.85
C ASP A 238 -23.39 14.28 -17.30
N LEU A 239 -24.00 14.16 -16.11
CA LEU A 239 -24.38 12.87 -15.53
C LEU A 239 -25.42 12.13 -16.39
N VAL A 240 -26.46 12.83 -16.87
CA VAL A 240 -27.45 12.23 -17.77
C VAL A 240 -26.80 11.74 -19.07
N ASN A 241 -25.92 12.55 -19.67
CA ASN A 241 -25.20 12.19 -20.90
C ASN A 241 -24.28 10.98 -20.69
N ALA A 242 -23.75 10.79 -19.49
CA ALA A 242 -22.95 9.64 -19.10
C ALA A 242 -23.79 8.41 -18.69
N GLY A 243 -25.12 8.49 -18.76
CA GLY A 243 -26.04 7.37 -18.51
C GLY A 243 -26.44 7.19 -17.04
N TYR A 244 -26.20 8.18 -16.18
CA TYR A 244 -26.60 8.12 -14.78
C TYR A 244 -28.05 8.56 -14.57
N ASP A 245 -28.74 7.90 -13.63
CA ASP A 245 -30.08 8.27 -13.18
C ASP A 245 -30.00 9.39 -12.13
N ILE A 246 -30.16 10.64 -12.59
CA ILE A 246 -30.10 11.83 -11.72
C ILE A 246 -31.19 11.87 -10.64
N SER A 247 -32.25 11.06 -10.74
CA SER A 247 -33.26 10.98 -9.67
C SER A 247 -32.73 10.30 -8.41
N LYS A 248 -31.64 9.53 -8.55
CA LYS A 248 -30.97 8.80 -7.46
C LYS A 248 -29.69 9.47 -6.97
N ILE A 249 -29.20 10.50 -7.67
CA ILE A 249 -27.94 11.16 -7.37
C ILE A 249 -28.20 12.59 -6.91
N LYS A 250 -27.80 12.89 -5.68
CA LYS A 250 -27.84 14.23 -5.13
C LYS A 250 -26.65 15.03 -5.65
N VAL A 251 -26.91 16.14 -6.34
CA VAL A 251 -25.86 17.07 -6.79
C VAL A 251 -25.89 18.33 -5.94
N ARG A 252 -24.75 18.74 -5.39
CA ARG A 252 -24.64 19.98 -4.60
C ARG A 252 -23.26 20.61 -4.69
N TYR A 253 -23.16 21.88 -4.31
CA TYR A 253 -21.86 22.51 -4.08
C TYR A 253 -21.23 22.07 -2.77
N SER A 254 -19.90 22.16 -2.73
CA SER A 254 -19.11 22.11 -1.51
C SER A 254 -19.55 23.21 -0.54
N LYS A 255 -19.56 22.90 0.76
CA LYS A 255 -19.69 23.88 1.85
C LYS A 255 -18.59 24.94 1.84
N GLY A 256 -17.47 24.67 1.16
CA GLY A 256 -16.38 25.63 0.97
C GLY A 256 -16.61 26.64 -0.15
N LYS A 257 -17.66 26.48 -0.96
CA LYS A 257 -18.00 27.45 -2.02
C LYS A 257 -18.35 28.81 -1.40
N ASP A 258 -17.85 29.87 -2.03
CA ASP A 258 -18.02 31.27 -1.60
C ASP A 258 -17.52 31.61 -0.18
N VAL A 259 -16.72 30.72 0.43
CA VAL A 259 -16.07 30.99 1.72
C VAL A 259 -14.83 31.86 1.49
N VAL A 260 -14.91 33.12 1.94
CA VAL A 260 -13.78 34.07 1.92
C VAL A 260 -12.66 33.57 2.85
N ARG A 261 -11.45 33.43 2.31
CA ARG A 261 -10.26 33.03 3.08
C ARG A 261 -9.48 34.28 3.47
N ASP A 262 -9.18 34.43 4.76
CA ASP A 262 -8.03 35.23 5.16
C ASP A 262 -6.78 34.41 4.82
N ARG A 263 -6.07 34.80 3.77
CA ARG A 263 -4.76 34.22 3.45
C ARG A 263 -3.75 34.93 4.34
N GLY A 264 -3.70 34.54 5.61
CA GLY A 264 -2.60 34.89 6.50
C GLY A 264 -1.29 34.44 5.86
N ILE A 265 -0.41 35.42 5.59
CA ILE A 265 0.96 35.25 5.10
C ILE A 265 1.80 34.60 6.19
#